data_AF-A0A3Q0J7L0-F1
#
_entry.id   AF-A0A3Q0J7L0-F1
#
_cell.length_a   1.000
_cell.length_b   1.000
_cell.length_c   1.000
_cell.angle_alpha   90.00
_cell.angle_beta   90.00
_cell.angle_gamma   90.00
#
_symmetry.space_group_name_H-M   'P 1'
#
loop_
_entity.id
_entity.type
_entity.pdbx_description
1 polymer ?
#
loop_
_entity_poly.entity_id
_entity_poly.type
_entity_poly.pdbx_seq_one_letter_code
_entity_poly.pdbx_strand_id
1 'polypeptide(L)'
;MVSGSMVSSSHLKGSSQIVGSEKGAMLEASIFVNPDIPKWKASRKLIVNVFHFSVLKSYIRIFHSEAAILVNKWRHLADGRTSFNPEEDINLATFDMVMMSTLGINPRAQENPSHEFLVNFDSAFQIGMSRMLNPILHSDLVCRLIGLKARQKAHVQVLIDEAQRTLDRIRKRQKMNREKENAEIKDPSSHLMDPEAKSFAELIMENTDYVKSDDEELISQIITIIGAGQDTTKTENMVVLIMLAIHADVQDK
;
A
#
# COMPACT_ATOMS: atom_id res chain seq x y z
N MET A 1 -31.31 53.66 -31.84
CA MET A 1 -31.29 52.50 -30.92
C MET A 1 -30.60 51.36 -31.63
N VAL A 2 -29.31 51.19 -31.37
CA VAL A 2 -28.47 50.10 -31.90
C VAL A 2 -27.80 49.50 -30.66
N SER A 3 -28.11 48.25 -30.35
CA SER A 3 -27.57 47.44 -29.25
C SER A 3 -27.54 46.02 -29.79
N GLY A 4 -26.36 45.42 -30.03
CA GLY A 4 -25.66 44.56 -29.05
C GLY A 4 -26.16 43.12 -29.24
N SER A 5 -25.37 42.06 -29.39
CA SER A 5 -24.02 41.80 -28.90
C SER A 5 -23.49 40.48 -29.49
N MET A 6 -22.20 40.49 -29.83
CA MET A 6 -21.19 39.41 -29.78
C MET A 6 -21.63 37.94 -29.73
N VAL A 7 -21.27 37.25 -30.81
CA VAL A 7 -21.00 35.80 -30.83
C VAL A 7 -19.84 35.51 -29.87
N SER A 8 -20.08 34.74 -28.82
CA SER A 8 -19.03 34.21 -27.93
C SER A 8 -19.00 32.69 -28.04
N SER A 9 -17.90 32.19 -28.59
CA SER A 9 -17.53 30.78 -28.58
C SER A 9 -17.26 30.33 -27.13
N SER A 10 -17.98 29.31 -26.68
CA SER A 10 -17.67 28.60 -25.43
C SER A 10 -17.84 27.09 -25.62
N HIS A 11 -16.98 26.53 -26.47
CA HIS A 11 -16.55 25.15 -26.29
C HIS A 11 -15.49 25.09 -25.18
N LEU A 12 -15.61 24.07 -24.34
CA LEU A 12 -14.54 23.53 -23.48
C LEU A 12 -14.08 24.43 -22.32
N LYS A 13 -14.89 24.50 -21.26
CA LYS A 13 -14.40 24.77 -19.90
C LYS A 13 -15.01 23.79 -18.91
N GLY A 14 -14.33 22.67 -18.74
CA GLY A 14 -14.62 21.68 -17.69
C GLY A 14 -13.39 20.84 -17.31
N SER A 15 -12.19 21.32 -17.61
CA SER A 15 -10.94 20.55 -17.41
C SER A 15 -9.76 21.49 -17.16
N SER A 16 -9.83 22.34 -16.13
CA SER A 16 -8.69 23.19 -15.71
C SER A 16 -8.92 23.75 -14.31
N GLN A 17 -9.02 22.88 -13.30
CA GLN A 17 -8.72 23.22 -11.91
C GLN A 17 -7.98 22.05 -11.27
N ILE A 18 -6.81 21.72 -11.83
CA ILE A 18 -5.85 20.80 -11.20
C ILE A 18 -4.46 21.42 -11.30
N VAL A 19 -4.28 22.66 -10.87
CA VAL A 19 -2.96 23.25 -10.61
C VAL A 19 -3.16 24.39 -9.62
N GLY A 20 -2.77 24.22 -8.35
CA GLY A 20 -2.82 25.33 -7.41
C GLY A 20 -2.97 24.99 -5.93
N SER A 21 -2.19 24.03 -5.43
CA SER A 21 -1.89 23.95 -4.00
C SER A 21 -0.55 23.24 -3.86
N GLU A 22 0.39 23.87 -3.16
CA GLU A 22 1.68 23.28 -2.78
C GLU A 22 1.48 22.11 -1.80
N LYS A 23 0.76 21.05 -2.22
CA LYS A 23 0.61 19.76 -1.54
C LYS A 23 1.87 18.92 -1.83
N GLY A 24 2.98 19.30 -1.20
CA GLY A 24 4.30 18.72 -1.46
C GLY A 24 4.53 17.31 -0.89
N ALA A 25 3.68 16.81 0.01
CA ALA A 25 3.78 15.46 0.53
C ALA A 25 2.41 14.78 0.51
N MET A 26 2.13 13.99 -0.52
CA MET A 26 0.83 13.34 -0.71
C MET A 26 0.49 12.29 0.38
N LEU A 27 1.45 11.96 1.25
CA LEU A 27 1.20 11.19 2.48
C LEU A 27 0.54 12.00 3.59
N GLU A 28 0.44 13.34 3.47
CA GLU A 28 -0.16 14.25 4.47
C GLU A 28 -1.62 13.93 4.82
N ALA A 29 -2.34 13.19 3.97
CA ALA A 29 -3.71 12.75 4.28
C ALA A 29 -3.76 11.46 5.12
N SER A 30 -2.63 10.75 5.25
CA SER A 30 -2.55 9.46 5.94
C SER A 30 -2.57 9.57 7.46
N ILE A 31 -2.94 8.48 8.13
CA ILE A 31 -3.14 8.40 9.59
C ILE A 31 -1.91 8.80 10.41
N PHE A 32 -0.70 8.72 9.86
CA PHE A 32 0.53 9.04 10.60
C PHE A 32 0.90 10.52 10.58
N VAL A 33 0.43 11.29 9.58
CA VAL A 33 0.91 12.66 9.36
C VAL A 33 -0.21 13.67 9.13
N ASN A 34 -1.49 13.26 9.16
CA ASN A 34 -2.62 14.16 8.93
C ASN A 34 -2.78 15.20 10.06
N PRO A 35 -2.59 16.50 9.78
CA PRO A 35 -2.69 17.55 10.79
C PRO A 35 -4.15 17.91 11.14
N ASP A 36 -5.12 17.50 10.32
CA ASP A 36 -6.55 17.74 10.55
C ASP A 36 -7.08 16.70 11.56
N ILE A 37 -7.23 17.13 12.82
CA ILE A 37 -7.65 16.26 13.94
C ILE A 37 -9.02 15.60 13.69
N PRO A 38 -10.09 16.32 13.27
CA PRO A 38 -11.35 15.69 12.87
C PRO A 38 -11.18 14.59 11.82
N LYS A 39 -10.43 14.85 10.74
CA LYS A 39 -10.17 13.84 9.70
C LYS A 39 -9.39 12.65 10.25
N TRP A 40 -8.29 12.91 10.95
CA TRP A 40 -7.50 11.86 11.60
C TRP A 40 -8.34 10.97 12.51
N LYS A 41 -9.25 11.55 13.32
CA LYS A 41 -10.17 10.77 14.18
C LYS A 41 -11.08 9.87 13.35
N ALA A 42 -11.60 10.36 12.23
CA ALA A 42 -12.46 9.59 11.33
C ALA A 42 -11.67 8.43 10.68
N SER A 43 -10.51 8.71 10.08
CA SER A 43 -9.66 7.69 9.44
C SER A 43 -9.19 6.65 10.48
N ARG A 44 -8.83 7.07 11.69
CA ARG A 44 -8.46 6.15 12.79
C ARG A 44 -9.61 5.25 13.21
N LYS A 45 -10.81 5.80 13.40
CA LYS A 45 -12.01 5.01 13.76
C LYS A 45 -12.26 3.92 12.71
N LEU A 46 -12.11 4.28 11.43
CA LEU A 46 -12.28 3.37 10.33
C LEU A 46 -11.21 2.27 10.30
N ILE A 47 -9.93 2.65 10.39
CA ILE A 47 -8.78 1.74 10.39
C ILE A 47 -8.87 0.72 11.53
N VAL A 48 -9.25 1.14 12.74
CA VAL A 48 -9.41 0.23 13.90
C VAL A 48 -10.41 -0.88 13.62
N ASN A 49 -11.50 -0.59 12.91
CA ASN A 49 -12.50 -1.60 12.57
C ASN A 49 -11.97 -2.60 11.53
N VAL A 50 -11.12 -2.15 10.61
CA VAL A 50 -10.52 -3.00 9.57
C VAL A 50 -9.44 -3.91 10.13
N PHE A 51 -8.74 -3.49 11.18
CA PHE A 51 -7.77 -4.32 11.91
C PHE A 51 -8.41 -5.09 13.09
N HIS A 52 -9.73 -5.28 13.09
CA HIS A 52 -10.39 -6.11 14.09
C HIS A 52 -9.96 -7.59 13.96
N PHE A 53 -9.93 -8.31 15.08
CA PHE A 53 -9.40 -9.68 15.16
C PHE A 53 -10.07 -10.66 14.18
N SER A 54 -11.36 -10.48 13.90
CA SER A 54 -12.08 -11.30 12.90
C SER A 54 -11.50 -11.16 11.49
N VAL A 55 -11.08 -9.95 11.10
CA VAL A 55 -10.44 -9.69 9.81
C VAL A 55 -9.03 -10.27 9.82
N LEU A 56 -8.25 -10.04 10.88
CA LEU A 56 -6.88 -10.55 11.00
C LEU A 56 -6.80 -12.08 10.91
N LYS A 57 -7.79 -12.80 11.45
CA LYS A 57 -7.88 -14.26 11.30
C LYS A 57 -7.93 -14.71 9.83
N SER A 58 -8.59 -13.94 8.97
CA SER A 58 -8.67 -14.26 7.54
C SER A 58 -7.29 -14.14 6.86
N TYR A 59 -6.41 -13.27 7.38
CA TYR A 59 -5.05 -13.09 6.85
C TYR A 59 -4.08 -14.20 7.25
N ILE A 60 -4.39 -15.03 8.24
CA ILE A 60 -3.53 -16.17 8.64
C ILE A 60 -3.25 -17.09 7.44
N ARG A 61 -4.24 -17.31 6.57
CA ARG A 61 -4.05 -18.13 5.37
C ARG A 61 -3.07 -17.50 4.37
N ILE A 62 -3.12 -16.17 4.23
CA ILE A 62 -2.19 -15.39 3.40
C ILE A 62 -0.76 -15.51 3.96
N PHE A 63 -0.60 -15.31 5.27
CA PHE A 63 0.72 -15.39 5.91
C PHE A 63 1.30 -16.79 5.80
N HIS A 64 0.47 -17.81 6.00
CA HIS A 64 0.89 -19.20 5.83
C HIS A 64 1.31 -19.51 4.40
N SER A 65 0.54 -19.07 3.38
CA SER A 65 0.89 -19.35 1.98
C SER A 65 2.20 -18.70 1.56
N GLU A 66 2.41 -17.43 1.92
CA GLU A 66 3.65 -16.72 1.56
C GLU A 66 4.86 -17.22 2.35
N ALA A 67 4.67 -17.57 3.63
CA ALA A 67 5.73 -18.19 4.42
C ALA A 67 6.11 -19.57 3.88
N ALA A 68 5.15 -20.35 3.36
CA ALA A 68 5.45 -21.63 2.73
C ALA A 68 6.31 -21.48 1.46
N ILE A 69 6.06 -20.45 0.65
CA ILE A 69 6.90 -20.12 -0.52
C ILE A 69 8.33 -19.81 -0.06
N LEU A 70 8.47 -18.95 0.95
CA LEU A 70 9.76 -18.57 1.55
C LEU A 70 10.52 -19.80 2.08
N VAL A 71 9.87 -20.66 2.87
CA VAL A 71 10.48 -21.89 3.41
C VAL A 71 10.89 -22.85 2.30
N ASN A 72 10.10 -22.97 1.23
CA ASN A 72 10.46 -23.80 0.09
C ASN A 72 11.69 -23.25 -0.65
N LYS A 73 11.84 -21.93 -0.75
CA LYS A 73 13.08 -21.29 -1.24
C LYS A 73 14.25 -21.62 -0.32
N TRP A 74 14.11 -21.57 1.00
CA TRP A 74 15.25 -21.86 1.88
C TRP A 74 15.59 -23.34 2.04
N ARG A 75 14.67 -24.25 1.69
CA ARG A 75 14.89 -25.70 1.83
C ARG A 75 16.17 -26.19 1.16
N HIS A 76 16.54 -25.62 0.00
CA HIS A 76 17.76 -26.01 -0.71
C HIS A 76 19.03 -25.33 -0.19
N LEU A 77 18.90 -24.30 0.66
CA LEU A 77 20.01 -23.60 1.32
C LEU A 77 20.31 -24.16 2.72
N ALA A 78 19.37 -24.92 3.29
CA ALA A 78 19.47 -25.50 4.63
C ALA A 78 20.37 -26.75 4.70
N ASP A 79 21.64 -26.62 4.28
CA ASP A 79 22.64 -27.71 4.33
C ASP A 79 23.29 -27.89 5.72
N GLY A 80 23.00 -26.98 6.66
CA GLY A 80 23.56 -26.96 8.01
C GLY A 80 25.04 -26.55 8.07
N ARG A 81 25.61 -26.03 6.98
CA ARG A 81 27.05 -25.71 6.84
C ARG A 81 27.29 -24.32 6.28
N THR A 82 26.41 -23.85 5.41
CA THR A 82 26.56 -22.62 4.67
C THR A 82 25.61 -21.56 5.22
N SER A 83 26.17 -20.48 5.75
CA SER A 83 25.38 -19.31 6.14
C SER A 83 24.96 -18.51 4.90
N PHE A 84 23.76 -17.95 4.92
CA PHE A 84 23.28 -17.02 3.90
C PHE A 84 22.56 -15.83 4.56
N ASN A 85 22.43 -14.72 3.84
CA ASN A 85 21.66 -13.57 4.30
C ASN A 85 20.19 -13.72 3.86
N PRO A 86 19.22 -13.85 4.79
CA PRO A 86 17.81 -14.01 4.44
C PRO A 86 17.08 -12.68 4.18
N GLU A 87 17.75 -11.53 4.32
CA GLU A 87 17.10 -10.21 4.32
C GLU A 87 16.20 -9.94 3.10
N GLU A 88 16.72 -10.18 1.90
CA GLU A 88 15.98 -9.91 0.66
C GLU A 88 14.75 -10.82 0.56
N ASP A 89 14.91 -12.11 0.84
CA ASP A 89 13.81 -13.08 0.79
C ASP A 89 12.71 -12.75 1.82
N ILE A 90 13.08 -12.36 3.04
CA ILE A 90 12.12 -11.92 4.08
C ILE A 90 11.40 -10.65 3.64
N ASN A 91 12.13 -9.69 3.04
CA ASN A 91 11.55 -8.46 2.55
C ASN A 91 10.49 -8.72 1.48
N LEU A 92 10.78 -9.58 0.51
CA LEU A 92 9.86 -9.95 -0.57
C LEU A 92 8.63 -10.70 -0.04
N ALA A 93 8.83 -11.68 0.86
CA ALA A 93 7.73 -12.43 1.46
C ALA A 93 6.81 -11.52 2.29
N THR A 94 7.40 -10.62 3.09
CA THR A 94 6.64 -9.65 3.89
C THR A 94 5.85 -8.69 2.99
N PHE A 95 6.46 -8.23 1.90
CA PHE A 95 5.77 -7.39 0.92
C PHE A 95 4.57 -8.09 0.28
N ASP A 96 4.71 -9.35 -0.15
CA ASP A 96 3.60 -10.13 -0.71
C ASP A 96 2.45 -10.32 0.30
N MET A 97 2.78 -10.64 1.57
CA MET A 97 1.80 -10.76 2.66
C MET A 97 1.03 -9.44 2.90
N VAL A 98 1.74 -8.33 2.92
CA VAL A 98 1.16 -7.00 3.16
C VAL A 98 0.32 -6.57 1.95
N MET A 99 0.80 -6.75 0.73
CA MET A 99 0.05 -6.41 -0.49
C MET A 99 -1.25 -7.21 -0.60
N MET A 100 -1.23 -8.51 -0.29
CA MET A 100 -2.44 -9.32 -0.31
C MET A 100 -3.43 -8.95 0.80
N SER A 101 -2.96 -8.72 2.03
CA SER A 101 -3.87 -8.31 3.12
C SER A 101 -4.41 -6.89 2.92
N THR A 102 -3.63 -5.99 2.30
CA THR A 102 -4.04 -4.58 2.13
C THR A 102 -4.86 -4.32 0.86
N LEU A 103 -4.41 -4.86 -0.28
CA LEU A 103 -4.99 -4.59 -1.59
C LEU A 103 -5.69 -5.82 -2.20
N GLY A 104 -5.55 -7.00 -1.60
CA GLY A 104 -6.15 -8.23 -2.14
C GLY A 104 -5.49 -8.69 -3.44
N ILE A 105 -4.27 -8.22 -3.73
CA ILE A 105 -3.48 -8.60 -4.89
C ILE A 105 -2.17 -9.23 -4.45
N ASN A 106 -1.78 -10.31 -5.11
CA ASN A 106 -0.47 -10.92 -4.94
C ASN A 106 0.44 -10.42 -6.07
N PRO A 107 1.45 -9.57 -5.80
CA PRO A 107 2.37 -9.09 -6.83
C PRO A 107 3.43 -10.14 -7.21
N ARG A 108 3.50 -11.26 -6.49
CA ARG A 108 4.48 -12.35 -6.63
C ARG A 108 5.91 -11.82 -6.58
N ALA A 109 6.18 -10.91 -5.66
CA ALA A 109 7.49 -10.29 -5.52
C ALA A 109 8.56 -11.32 -5.12
N GLN A 110 8.19 -12.40 -4.42
CA GLN A 110 9.12 -13.51 -4.13
C GLN A 110 9.69 -14.20 -5.38
N GLU A 111 8.99 -14.11 -6.53
CA GLU A 111 9.41 -14.61 -7.86
C GLU A 111 10.00 -13.50 -8.74
N ASN A 112 9.67 -12.24 -8.47
CA ASN A 112 10.12 -11.05 -9.22
C ASN A 112 10.61 -9.95 -8.27
N PRO A 113 11.87 -10.00 -7.80
CA PRO A 113 12.43 -9.02 -6.87
C PRO A 113 12.47 -7.58 -7.41
N SER A 114 12.47 -7.42 -8.75
CA SER A 114 12.49 -6.12 -9.43
C SER A 114 11.08 -5.56 -9.68
N HIS A 115 10.09 -5.95 -8.88
CA HIS A 115 8.73 -5.44 -9.01
C HIS A 115 8.72 -3.91 -8.85
N GLU A 116 8.09 -3.23 -9.82
CA GLU A 116 8.13 -1.77 -9.94
C GLU A 116 7.64 -1.06 -8.66
N PHE A 117 6.57 -1.57 -8.03
CA PHE A 117 6.06 -1.02 -6.78
C PHE A 117 7.11 -1.07 -5.66
N LEU A 118 7.80 -2.20 -5.48
CA LEU A 118 8.76 -2.39 -4.39
C LEU A 118 9.96 -1.44 -4.56
N VAL A 119 10.50 -1.37 -5.78
CA VAL A 119 11.66 -0.51 -6.10
C VAL A 119 11.35 0.97 -5.89
N ASN A 120 10.17 1.41 -6.33
CA ASN A 120 9.74 2.80 -6.14
C ASN A 120 9.39 3.09 -4.68
N PHE A 121 8.85 2.11 -3.95
CA PHE A 121 8.55 2.24 -2.54
C PHE A 121 9.82 2.44 -1.72
N ASP A 122 10.80 1.55 -1.85
CA ASP A 122 12.09 1.66 -1.16
C ASP A 122 12.79 2.97 -1.51
N SER A 123 12.82 3.35 -2.80
CA SER A 123 13.42 4.63 -3.22
C SER A 123 12.73 5.85 -2.58
N ALA A 124 11.40 5.87 -2.51
CA ALA A 124 10.65 6.95 -1.87
C ALA A 124 10.89 6.98 -0.35
N PHE A 125 10.94 5.81 0.28
CA PHE A 125 11.17 5.63 1.71
C PHE A 125 12.57 6.08 2.12
N GLN A 126 13.62 5.65 1.39
CA GLN A 126 15.01 6.06 1.65
C GLN A 126 15.21 7.57 1.52
N ILE A 127 14.54 8.21 0.55
CA ILE A 127 14.55 9.68 0.45
C ILE A 127 13.87 10.31 1.66
N GLY A 128 12.72 9.79 2.09
CA GLY A 128 12.01 10.24 3.29
C GLY A 128 12.86 10.12 4.56
N MET A 129 13.45 8.95 4.78
CA MET A 129 14.37 8.66 5.88
C MET A 129 15.59 9.58 5.88
N SER A 130 16.22 9.77 4.71
CA SER A 130 17.37 10.67 4.57
C SER A 130 17.01 12.10 4.93
N ARG A 131 15.83 12.57 4.53
CA ARG A 131 15.33 13.90 4.92
C ARG A 131 15.07 13.97 6.42
N MET A 132 14.47 12.94 7.01
CA MET A 132 14.19 12.92 8.45
C MET A 132 15.47 13.04 9.29
N LEU A 133 16.51 12.27 8.94
CA LEU A 133 17.75 12.17 9.72
C LEU A 133 18.79 13.26 9.42
N ASN A 134 18.67 13.99 8.30
CA ASN A 134 19.66 14.98 7.88
C ASN A 134 19.10 16.42 7.95
N PRO A 135 19.54 17.25 8.91
CA PRO A 135 19.08 18.63 9.05
C PRO A 135 19.28 19.51 7.79
N ILE A 136 20.30 19.23 6.97
CA ILE A 136 20.54 19.96 5.72
C ILE A 136 19.40 19.73 4.73
N LEU A 137 18.84 18.51 4.72
CA LEU A 137 17.74 18.10 3.86
C LEU A 137 16.35 18.50 4.39
N HIS A 138 16.28 19.18 5.55
CA HIS A 138 15.03 19.78 6.03
C HIS A 138 14.65 21.00 5.19
N SER A 139 15.64 21.70 4.63
CA SER A 139 15.39 22.84 3.76
C SER A 139 14.81 22.40 2.42
N ASP A 140 13.58 22.86 2.16
CA ASP A 140 12.89 22.66 0.91
C ASP A 140 13.61 23.28 -0.30
N LEU A 141 14.35 24.37 -0.07
CA LEU A 141 15.18 24.98 -1.11
C LEU A 141 16.32 24.03 -1.50
N VAL A 142 17.06 23.50 -0.51
CA VAL A 142 18.15 22.56 -0.75
C VAL A 142 17.63 21.32 -1.49
N CYS A 143 16.53 20.74 -1.04
CA CYS A 143 15.93 19.57 -1.68
C CYS A 143 15.44 19.84 -3.11
N ARG A 144 15.01 21.07 -3.43
CA ARG A 144 14.67 21.46 -4.80
C ARG A 144 15.92 21.61 -5.66
N LEU A 145 16.96 22.27 -5.14
CA LEU A 145 18.21 22.53 -5.87
C LEU A 145 18.96 21.25 -6.25
N ILE A 146 19.01 20.26 -5.35
CA ILE A 146 19.67 18.97 -5.61
C ILE A 146 18.77 17.97 -6.35
N GLY A 147 17.56 18.37 -6.75
CA GLY A 147 16.59 17.51 -7.47
C GLY A 147 15.90 16.43 -6.61
N LEU A 148 16.15 16.39 -5.31
CA LEU A 148 15.62 15.35 -4.40
C LEU A 148 14.08 15.36 -4.35
N LYS A 149 13.45 16.54 -4.32
CA LYS A 149 11.97 16.64 -4.36
C LYS A 149 11.38 16.08 -5.65
N ALA A 150 12.00 16.35 -6.79
CA ALA A 150 11.53 15.86 -8.08
C ALA A 150 11.65 14.34 -8.17
N ARG A 151 12.77 13.78 -7.69
CA ARG A 151 12.99 12.33 -7.61
C ARG A 151 11.98 11.65 -6.68
N GLN A 152 11.77 12.20 -5.47
CA GLN A 152 10.79 11.67 -4.53
C GLN A 152 9.39 11.66 -5.15
N LYS A 153 9.00 12.76 -5.80
CA LYS A 153 7.70 12.89 -6.48
C LYS A 153 7.52 11.84 -7.59
N ALA A 154 8.56 11.58 -8.38
CA ALA A 154 8.50 10.57 -9.44
C ALA A 154 8.23 9.16 -8.88
N HIS A 155 8.95 8.75 -7.84
CA HIS A 155 8.73 7.45 -7.20
C HIS A 155 7.34 7.34 -6.57
N VAL A 156 6.92 8.38 -5.83
CA VAL A 156 5.59 8.42 -5.21
C VAL A 156 4.48 8.36 -6.25
N GLN A 157 4.64 9.00 -7.42
CA GLN A 157 3.66 8.95 -8.50
C GLN A 157 3.43 7.52 -9.00
N VAL A 158 4.48 6.71 -9.15
CA VAL A 158 4.34 5.30 -9.55
C VAL A 158 3.52 4.50 -8.54
N LEU A 159 3.74 4.73 -7.24
CA LEU A 159 2.98 4.06 -6.18
C LEU A 159 1.49 4.43 -6.22
N ILE A 160 1.21 5.71 -6.47
CA ILE A 160 -0.15 6.23 -6.59
C ILE A 160 -0.86 5.62 -7.79
N ASP A 161 -0.19 5.60 -8.95
CA ASP A 161 -0.76 5.06 -10.17
C ASP A 161 -1.09 3.57 -10.00
N GLU A 162 -0.21 2.80 -9.34
CA GLU A 162 -0.46 1.39 -9.06
C GLU A 162 -1.58 1.16 -8.05
N ALA A 163 -1.62 1.96 -6.97
CA ALA A 163 -2.71 1.92 -6.01
C ALA A 163 -4.05 2.24 -6.70
N GLN A 164 -4.13 3.33 -7.47
CA GLN A 164 -5.33 3.72 -8.21
C GLN A 164 -5.78 2.62 -9.19
N ARG A 165 -4.86 2.06 -9.98
CA ARG A 165 -5.15 0.94 -10.90
C ARG A 165 -5.76 -0.25 -10.15
N THR A 166 -5.25 -0.53 -8.96
CA THR A 166 -5.74 -1.64 -8.12
C THR A 166 -7.13 -1.32 -7.54
N LEU A 167 -7.36 -0.11 -7.05
CA LEU A 167 -8.66 0.32 -6.56
C LEU A 167 -9.72 0.27 -7.66
N ASP A 168 -9.39 0.67 -8.88
CA ASP A 168 -10.31 0.59 -10.02
C ASP A 168 -10.67 -0.87 -10.36
N ARG A 169 -9.72 -1.79 -10.24
CA ARG A 169 -9.98 -3.24 -10.41
C ARG A 169 -10.91 -3.77 -9.32
N ILE A 170 -10.69 -3.38 -8.07
CA ILE A 170 -11.55 -3.74 -6.94
C ILE A 170 -12.98 -3.22 -7.16
N ARG A 171 -13.14 -1.95 -7.53
CA ARG A 171 -14.45 -1.33 -7.82
C ARG A 171 -15.19 -2.05 -8.94
N LYS A 172 -14.49 -2.37 -10.03
CA LYS A 172 -15.06 -3.15 -11.14
C LYS A 172 -15.53 -4.53 -10.68
N ARG A 173 -14.72 -5.24 -9.87
CA ARG A 173 -15.10 -6.54 -9.29
C ARG A 173 -16.33 -6.43 -8.40
N GLN A 174 -16.39 -5.43 -7.52
CA GLN A 174 -17.55 -5.20 -6.64
C GLN A 174 -18.82 -4.91 -7.45
N LYS A 175 -18.73 -4.10 -8.51
CA LYS A 175 -19.86 -3.83 -9.40
C LYS A 175 -20.36 -5.09 -10.10
N MET A 176 -19.44 -5.87 -10.68
CA MET A 176 -19.76 -7.15 -11.34
C MET A 176 -20.39 -8.15 -10.36
N ASN A 177 -19.90 -8.23 -9.13
CA ASN A 177 -20.44 -9.13 -8.11
C ASN A 177 -21.85 -8.71 -7.68
N ARG A 178 -22.12 -7.40 -7.52
CA ARG A 178 -23.47 -6.89 -7.24
C ARG A 178 -24.43 -7.18 -8.39
N GLU A 179 -23.97 -7.08 -9.64
CA GLU A 179 -24.76 -7.43 -10.82
C GLU A 179 -25.05 -8.94 -10.89
N LYS A 180 -24.10 -9.80 -10.49
CA LYS A 180 -24.27 -11.26 -10.41
C LYS A 180 -25.16 -11.71 -9.24
N GLU A 181 -25.06 -11.07 -8.07
CA GLU A 181 -25.95 -11.31 -6.93
C GLU A 181 -27.40 -10.96 -7.26
N ASN A 182 -27.62 -9.92 -8.07
CA ASN A 182 -28.93 -9.57 -8.60
C ASN A 182 -29.43 -10.54 -9.70
N ALA A 183 -28.61 -11.47 -10.17
CA ALA A 183 -28.90 -12.38 -11.29
C ALA A 183 -28.93 -13.89 -10.91
N GLU A 184 -28.93 -14.25 -9.62
CA GLU A 184 -29.06 -15.64 -9.11
C GLU A 184 -28.10 -16.70 -9.71
N ILE A 185 -26.82 -16.38 -9.97
CA ILE A 185 -25.84 -17.42 -10.37
C ILE A 185 -24.57 -17.31 -9.53
N LYS A 186 -24.42 -18.24 -8.56
CA LYS A 186 -23.17 -18.49 -7.84
C LYS A 186 -22.34 -19.53 -8.61
N ASP A 187 -21.28 -19.08 -9.28
CA ASP A 187 -20.23 -19.97 -9.82
C ASP A 187 -19.01 -19.95 -8.87
N PRO A 188 -18.58 -21.08 -8.28
CA PRO A 188 -17.58 -21.11 -7.20
C PRO A 188 -16.10 -21.04 -7.64
N SER A 189 -15.75 -20.98 -8.93
CA SER A 189 -14.41 -21.40 -9.38
C SER A 189 -13.43 -20.29 -9.80
N SER A 190 -13.33 -19.16 -9.08
CA SER A 190 -12.22 -18.22 -9.31
C SER A 190 -11.80 -17.44 -8.07
N HIS A 191 -11.25 -18.12 -7.07
CA HIS A 191 -10.90 -17.49 -5.80
C HIS A 191 -9.47 -17.84 -5.39
N LEU A 192 -8.55 -16.92 -5.73
CA LEU A 192 -7.17 -16.87 -5.21
C LEU A 192 -7.11 -16.30 -3.77
N MET A 193 -8.25 -15.97 -3.19
CA MET A 193 -8.48 -15.63 -1.78
C MET A 193 -9.76 -16.33 -1.33
N ASP A 194 -9.84 -16.75 -0.06
CA ASP A 194 -11.10 -17.19 0.54
C ASP A 194 -12.20 -16.16 0.22
N PRO A 195 -13.37 -16.54 -0.35
CA PRO A 195 -14.45 -15.60 -0.64
C PRO A 195 -14.91 -14.75 0.56
N GLU A 196 -14.53 -15.13 1.79
CA GLU A 196 -14.78 -14.37 3.03
C GLU A 196 -13.66 -13.38 3.42
N ALA A 197 -12.45 -13.48 2.86
CA ALA A 197 -11.31 -12.65 3.24
C ALA A 197 -11.24 -11.35 2.42
N LYS A 198 -11.90 -10.30 2.90
CA LYS A 198 -11.80 -8.96 2.30
C LYS A 198 -10.46 -8.31 2.63
N SER A 199 -9.86 -7.65 1.65
CA SER A 199 -8.66 -6.83 1.87
C SER A 199 -8.97 -5.55 2.66
N PHE A 200 -7.94 -4.92 3.23
CA PHE A 200 -8.06 -3.61 3.89
C PHE A 200 -8.78 -2.60 2.98
N ALA A 201 -8.35 -2.46 1.73
CA ALA A 201 -8.93 -1.52 0.77
C ALA A 201 -10.42 -1.80 0.53
N GLU A 202 -10.82 -3.07 0.45
CA GLU A 202 -12.24 -3.45 0.29
C GLU A 202 -13.09 -3.11 1.51
N LEU A 203 -12.58 -3.39 2.71
CA LEU A 203 -13.26 -3.09 3.96
C LEU A 203 -13.44 -1.58 4.17
N ILE A 204 -12.44 -0.79 3.78
CA ILE A 204 -12.54 0.67 3.75
C ILE A 204 -13.57 1.12 2.71
N MET A 205 -13.59 0.49 1.52
CA MET A 205 -14.53 0.83 0.44
C MET A 205 -16.00 0.58 0.77
N GLU A 206 -16.29 -0.43 1.59
CA GLU A 206 -17.64 -0.74 2.04
C GLU A 206 -18.19 0.31 3.01
N ASN A 207 -17.32 1.11 3.62
CA ASN A 207 -17.72 2.24 4.45
C ASN A 207 -18.09 3.44 3.55
N THR A 208 -19.37 3.54 3.20
CA THR A 208 -19.90 4.49 2.20
C THR A 208 -19.65 5.96 2.52
N ASP A 209 -19.46 6.29 3.80
CA ASP A 209 -19.21 7.66 4.25
C ASP A 209 -17.75 8.09 4.01
N TYR A 210 -16.83 7.13 3.87
CA TYR A 210 -15.41 7.38 3.63
C TYR A 210 -15.10 7.56 2.13
N VAL A 211 -15.68 6.70 1.28
CA VAL A 211 -15.30 6.59 -0.15
C VAL A 211 -16.02 7.57 -1.07
N LYS A 212 -17.15 8.15 -0.66
CA LYS A 212 -17.86 9.13 -1.49
C LYS A 212 -17.18 10.49 -1.57
N SER A 213 -16.09 10.73 -0.82
CA SER A 213 -15.52 12.08 -0.70
C SER A 213 -14.01 12.22 -0.93
N ASP A 214 -13.18 11.17 -0.85
CA ASP A 214 -11.71 11.37 -0.91
C ASP A 214 -10.89 10.14 -1.38
N ASP A 215 -10.81 9.91 -2.69
CA ASP A 215 -9.95 8.86 -3.28
C ASP A 215 -8.45 9.08 -3.01
N GLU A 216 -8.03 10.35 -2.92
CA GLU A 216 -6.65 10.72 -2.58
C GLU A 216 -6.31 10.26 -1.16
N GLU A 217 -7.22 10.46 -0.20
CA GLU A 217 -7.03 9.99 1.18
C GLU A 217 -6.94 8.47 1.24
N LEU A 218 -7.82 7.73 0.55
CA LEU A 218 -7.78 6.26 0.52
C LEU A 218 -6.43 5.75 -0.02
N ILE A 219 -5.96 6.30 -1.15
CA ILE A 219 -4.66 5.93 -1.72
C ILE A 219 -3.52 6.24 -0.75
N SER A 220 -3.56 7.41 -0.12
CA SER A 220 -2.58 7.83 0.88
C SER A 220 -2.54 6.85 2.05
N GLN A 221 -3.70 6.44 2.59
CA GLN A 221 -3.77 5.45 3.66
C GLN A 221 -3.22 4.09 3.23
N ILE A 222 -3.56 3.62 2.03
CA ILE A 222 -3.09 2.33 1.51
C ILE A 222 -1.57 2.30 1.40
N ILE A 223 -0.96 3.29 0.74
CA ILE A 223 0.49 3.36 0.57
C ILE A 223 1.17 3.43 1.94
N THR A 224 0.62 4.22 2.86
CA THR A 224 1.12 4.34 4.22
C THR A 224 1.07 3.02 5.00
N ILE A 225 -0.05 2.29 4.93
CA ILE A 225 -0.21 0.99 5.63
C ILE A 225 0.70 -0.07 5.02
N ILE A 226 0.84 -0.11 3.69
CA ILE A 226 1.77 -1.03 3.02
C ILE A 226 3.19 -0.77 3.52
N GLY A 227 3.60 0.50 3.52
CA GLY A 227 4.94 0.88 3.94
C GLY A 227 5.26 0.57 5.39
N ALA A 228 4.37 0.96 6.31
CA ALA A 228 4.56 0.70 7.73
C ALA A 228 4.53 -0.80 8.03
N GLY A 229 3.62 -1.56 7.41
CA GLY A 229 3.48 -3.00 7.62
C GLY A 229 4.67 -3.78 7.09
N GLN A 230 5.23 -3.40 5.94
CA GLN A 230 6.32 -4.15 5.32
C GLN A 230 7.64 -3.99 6.08
N ASP A 231 8.14 -2.76 6.22
CA ASP A 231 9.52 -2.52 6.68
C ASP A 231 9.73 -2.93 8.15
N THR A 232 8.73 -2.64 8.99
CA THR A 232 8.76 -3.00 10.42
C THR A 232 8.69 -4.51 10.63
N THR A 233 7.76 -5.20 9.96
CA THR A 233 7.57 -6.66 10.10
C THR A 233 8.75 -7.43 9.52
N LYS A 234 9.33 -6.98 8.40
CA LYS A 234 10.58 -7.56 7.86
C LYS A 234 11.68 -7.50 8.91
N THR A 235 11.89 -6.32 9.50
CA THR A 235 12.93 -6.09 10.50
C THR A 235 12.69 -6.94 11.75
N GLU A 236 11.45 -6.99 12.23
CA GLU A 236 11.07 -7.82 13.38
C GLU A 236 11.35 -9.32 13.11
N ASN A 237 10.91 -9.84 11.96
CA ASN A 237 11.16 -11.24 11.59
C ASN A 237 12.64 -11.57 11.49
N MET A 238 13.46 -10.66 10.94
CA MET A 238 14.91 -10.83 10.91
C MET A 238 15.50 -10.92 12.32
N VAL A 239 15.08 -10.03 13.23
CA VAL A 239 15.54 -10.04 14.63
C VAL A 239 15.09 -11.32 15.32
N VAL A 240 13.85 -11.76 15.13
CA VAL A 240 13.34 -13.01 15.69
C VAL A 240 14.19 -14.20 15.23
N LEU A 241 14.49 -14.31 13.94
CA LEU A 241 15.33 -15.40 13.41
C LEU A 241 16.74 -15.38 13.99
N ILE A 242 17.35 -14.19 14.14
CA ILE A 242 18.66 -14.03 14.78
C ILE A 242 18.59 -14.48 16.25
N MET A 243 17.56 -14.06 16.98
CA MET A 243 17.40 -14.43 18.39
C MET A 243 17.20 -15.94 18.54
N LEU A 244 16.41 -16.58 17.68
CA LEU A 244 16.24 -18.04 17.69
C LEU A 244 17.56 -18.76 17.40
N ALA A 245 18.34 -18.28 16.42
CA ALA A 245 19.64 -18.85 16.09
C ALA A 245 20.67 -18.74 17.24
N ILE A 246 20.60 -17.69 18.06
CA ILE A 246 21.48 -17.49 19.22
C ILE A 246 21.02 -18.29 20.44
N HIS A 247 19.71 -18.55 20.57
CA HIS A 247 19.09 -19.20 21.73
C HIS A 247 18.46 -20.55 21.36
N ALA A 248 19.31 -21.57 21.13
CA ALA A 248 18.88 -22.90 20.74
C ALA A 248 17.87 -23.55 21.72
N ASP A 249 18.01 -23.29 23.02
CA ASP A 249 17.09 -23.79 24.06
C ASP A 249 15.66 -23.20 23.97
N VAL A 250 15.52 -22.06 23.30
CA VAL A 250 14.23 -21.43 22.98
C VAL A 250 13.73 -21.94 21.63
N GLN A 251 14.61 -22.08 20.64
CA GLN A 251 14.26 -22.59 19.31
C GLN A 251 13.71 -24.03 19.34
N ASP A 252 14.21 -24.88 20.24
CA ASP A 252 13.79 -26.28 20.37
C ASP A 252 12.43 -26.49 21.10
N LYS A 253 11.81 -25.42 21.61
CA LYS A 253 10.50 -25.46 22.32
C LYS A 253 9.34 -25.18 21.38
#